data_AF-A0A2S9YA41-F1
#
_entry.id   AF-A0A2S9YA41-F1
#
_cell.length_a   1.000
_cell.length_b   1.000
_cell.length_c   1.000
_cell.angle_alpha   90.00
_cell.angle_beta   90.00
_cell.angle_gamma   90.00
#
_symmetry.space_group_name_H-M   'P 1'
#
loop_
_entity.id
_entity.type
_entity.pdbx_description
1 polymer ?
#
loop_
_entity_poly.entity_id
_entity_poly.type
_entity_poly.pdbx_seq_one_letter_code
_entity_poly.pdbx_strand_id
1 'polypeptide(L)'
;MSVMPHLARYRHSTRATSWALGLALSLGALTLGGCKNKGDKETCKPDEYAFKEIALHIQAAADLNLDEEGNPLPTVVRVYQLNGDLAIRSLDFTELWEDHETALGDEYISDKEFQIYPDSTELIKLTPENGVKYILAFGVFQQPVGNTWYRVYEVPDTYGKQACELKSDDEDPESLGEPCMYLYLERNQIDGGKNVPPGFDDANLEGVCTPLYSPKKAAEDDGGKKKKKKKKDK
;
A
#
# COMPACT_ATOMS: atom_id res chain seq x y z
N MET A 1 -12.44 -25.29 -58.32
CA MET A 1 -13.66 -25.34 -59.16
C MET A 1 -13.70 -26.74 -59.76
N SER A 2 -14.72 -27.59 -59.67
CA SER A 2 -16.14 -27.32 -59.47
C SER A 2 -16.90 -28.65 -59.26
N VAL A 3 -17.96 -28.59 -58.45
CA VAL A 3 -19.22 -29.38 -58.42
C VAL A 3 -19.26 -30.90 -58.12
N MET A 4 -20.11 -31.22 -57.14
CA MET A 4 -20.81 -32.51 -56.86
C MET A 4 -21.73 -32.92 -58.04
N PRO A 5 -22.30 -34.15 -58.11
CA PRO A 5 -23.58 -34.50 -57.43
C PRO A 5 -23.62 -35.97 -56.91
N HIS A 6 -24.33 -36.34 -55.82
CA HIS A 6 -25.77 -36.48 -55.57
C HIS A 6 -26.44 -37.76 -56.17
N LEU A 7 -26.71 -38.76 -55.30
CA LEU A 7 -27.79 -39.77 -55.40
C LEU A 7 -28.19 -40.12 -53.96
N ALA A 8 -29.34 -39.68 -53.43
CA ALA A 8 -30.73 -40.12 -53.66
C ALA A 8 -31.12 -41.40 -52.90
N ARG A 9 -32.12 -41.24 -52.03
CA ARG A 9 -32.66 -42.15 -51.00
C ARG A 9 -33.45 -43.33 -51.56
N TYR A 10 -33.56 -44.40 -50.79
CA TYR A 10 -34.79 -45.19 -50.71
C TYR A 10 -35.03 -45.73 -49.29
N ARG A 11 -36.30 -45.73 -48.90
CA ARG A 11 -36.85 -45.96 -47.54
C ARG A 11 -37.63 -47.29 -47.55
N HIS A 12 -37.87 -47.90 -46.38
CA HIS A 12 -39.07 -48.65 -45.93
C HIS A 12 -38.64 -49.54 -44.72
N SER A 13 -39.10 -49.29 -43.49
CA SER A 13 -40.43 -49.57 -42.89
C SER A 13 -40.59 -51.03 -42.44
N THR A 14 -40.75 -51.26 -41.14
CA THR A 14 -41.85 -52.05 -40.53
C THR A 14 -41.89 -51.91 -38.99
N ARG A 15 -43.11 -51.86 -38.46
CA ARG A 15 -43.52 -51.84 -37.05
C ARG A 15 -43.52 -53.25 -36.45
N ALA A 16 -43.43 -53.39 -35.11
CA ALA A 16 -44.44 -54.06 -34.24
C ALA A 16 -43.94 -54.32 -32.80
N THR A 17 -44.72 -53.86 -31.81
CA THR A 17 -45.21 -54.50 -30.55
C THR A 17 -44.44 -55.66 -29.90
N SER A 18 -44.43 -55.95 -28.60
CA SER A 18 -44.88 -55.43 -27.30
C SER A 18 -44.42 -56.51 -26.26
N TRP A 19 -44.62 -56.27 -24.96
CA TRP A 19 -44.68 -57.25 -23.83
C TRP A 19 -43.49 -57.36 -22.85
N ALA A 20 -43.78 -56.89 -21.63
CA ALA A 20 -43.70 -57.59 -20.34
C ALA A 20 -42.38 -57.64 -19.51
N LEU A 21 -42.51 -57.06 -18.31
CA LEU A 21 -42.02 -57.43 -16.98
C LEU A 21 -40.63 -58.09 -16.81
N GLY A 22 -39.82 -57.49 -15.93
CA GLY A 22 -38.72 -58.18 -15.23
C GLY A 22 -38.04 -57.30 -14.19
N LEU A 23 -38.14 -57.70 -12.92
CA LEU A 23 -37.63 -57.02 -11.73
C LEU A 23 -36.10 -57.18 -11.56
N ALA A 24 -35.48 -56.14 -10.99
CA ALA A 24 -34.27 -56.13 -10.13
C ALA A 24 -32.91 -56.59 -10.71
N LEU A 25 -31.91 -55.70 -10.69
CA LEU A 25 -30.76 -55.73 -9.76
C LEU A 25 -29.80 -54.57 -10.05
N SER A 26 -29.40 -53.89 -8.97
CA SER A 26 -28.46 -52.78 -8.85
C SER A 26 -27.09 -53.00 -9.51
N LEU A 27 -26.52 -51.97 -10.16
CA LEU A 27 -25.07 -51.77 -10.20
C LEU A 27 -24.68 -50.32 -10.59
N GLY A 28 -23.96 -49.65 -9.68
CA GLY A 28 -22.87 -48.73 -10.03
C GLY A 28 -23.21 -47.32 -10.50
N ALA A 29 -23.42 -46.41 -9.54
CA ALA A 29 -23.21 -44.99 -9.75
C ALA A 29 -21.71 -44.70 -10.03
N LEU A 30 -21.42 -44.06 -11.15
CA LEU A 30 -20.13 -43.43 -11.45
C LEU A 30 -20.39 -41.97 -11.84
N THR A 31 -20.84 -41.18 -10.87
CA THR A 31 -20.70 -39.73 -10.95
C THR A 31 -19.24 -39.41 -10.68
N LEU A 32 -18.48 -39.11 -11.73
CA LEU A 32 -17.20 -38.41 -11.61
C LEU A 32 -17.49 -36.98 -11.12
N GLY A 33 -17.76 -36.87 -9.82
CA GLY A 33 -17.64 -35.62 -9.10
C GLY A 33 -16.16 -35.29 -9.06
N GLY A 34 -15.71 -34.50 -10.05
CA GLY A 34 -14.40 -33.87 -10.00
C GLY A 34 -14.30 -33.11 -8.68
N CYS A 35 -13.48 -33.64 -7.77
CA CYS A 35 -13.04 -32.89 -6.61
C CYS A 35 -12.31 -31.67 -7.16
N LYS A 36 -12.97 -30.51 -7.05
CA LYS A 36 -12.29 -29.22 -7.11
C LYS A 36 -11.29 -29.27 -5.96
N ASN A 37 -10.05 -29.63 -6.25
CA ASN A 37 -8.93 -29.40 -5.37
C ASN A 37 -9.10 -27.95 -4.92
N LYS A 38 -9.38 -27.74 -3.63
CA LYS A 38 -9.01 -26.50 -3.00
C LYS A 38 -7.51 -26.48 -3.19
N GLY A 39 -7.06 -25.75 -4.22
CA GLY A 39 -5.65 -25.52 -4.45
C GLY A 39 -5.03 -25.19 -3.11
N ASP A 40 -3.82 -25.70 -2.88
CA ASP A 40 -2.99 -25.28 -1.77
C ASP A 40 -3.23 -23.79 -1.56
N LYS A 41 -3.78 -23.43 -0.39
CA LYS A 41 -3.81 -22.03 0.02
C LYS A 41 -2.34 -21.67 0.11
N GLU A 42 -1.80 -21.14 -0.98
CA GLU A 42 -0.46 -20.62 -1.05
C GLU A 42 -0.40 -19.63 0.11
N THR A 43 0.34 -20.01 1.16
CA THR A 43 0.33 -19.28 2.41
C THR A 43 1.04 -17.96 2.15
N CYS A 44 0.28 -16.90 1.93
CA CYS A 44 0.83 -15.56 1.75
C CYS A 44 1.55 -15.14 3.03
N LYS A 45 2.84 -14.80 2.94
CA LYS A 45 3.60 -14.27 4.07
C LYS A 45 3.80 -12.76 3.91
N PRO A 46 3.30 -11.92 4.83
CA PRO A 46 3.39 -10.45 4.69
C PRO A 46 4.82 -9.92 4.53
N ASP A 47 5.81 -10.55 5.15
CA ASP A 47 7.22 -10.19 5.10
C ASP A 47 7.86 -10.42 3.71
N GLU A 48 7.23 -11.19 2.83
CA GLU A 48 7.65 -11.34 1.43
C GLU A 48 7.26 -10.13 0.56
N TYR A 49 6.41 -9.23 1.08
CA TYR A 49 5.91 -8.04 0.38
C TYR A 49 6.36 -6.76 1.10
N ALA A 50 7.29 -6.04 0.49
CA ALA A 50 7.76 -4.75 0.97
C ALA A 50 7.84 -3.74 -0.19
N PHE A 51 7.49 -2.49 0.10
CA PHE A 51 7.80 -1.38 -0.80
C PHE A 51 9.30 -1.07 -0.72
N LYS A 52 9.88 -0.65 -1.84
CA LYS A 52 11.30 -0.27 -1.93
C LYS A 52 11.52 1.21 -1.67
N GLU A 53 10.52 2.01 -2.02
CA GLU A 53 10.60 3.47 -2.01
C GLU A 53 9.31 4.05 -1.42
N ILE A 54 9.44 5.21 -0.80
CA ILE A 54 8.36 6.11 -0.43
C ILE A 54 8.42 7.28 -1.41
N ALA A 55 7.29 7.56 -2.07
CA ALA A 55 7.17 8.68 -2.99
C ALA A 55 6.87 9.97 -2.21
N LEU A 56 7.79 10.92 -2.24
CA LEU A 56 7.58 12.27 -1.73
C LEU A 56 7.15 13.17 -2.89
N HIS A 57 5.88 13.53 -2.91
CA HIS A 57 5.32 14.48 -3.86
C HIS A 57 5.40 15.88 -3.28
N ILE A 58 6.27 16.71 -3.84
CA ILE A 58 6.53 18.07 -3.36
C ILE A 58 5.98 19.06 -4.38
N GLN A 59 5.22 20.04 -3.91
CA GLN A 59 4.78 21.17 -4.70
C GLN A 59 5.07 22.46 -3.94
N ALA A 60 5.65 23.44 -4.62
CA ALA A 60 5.92 24.76 -4.08
C ALA A 60 5.11 25.83 -4.79
N ALA A 61 4.50 26.73 -4.02
CA ALA A 61 3.81 27.89 -4.53
C ALA A 61 4.78 28.99 -5.02
N ALA A 62 4.28 29.93 -5.81
CA ALA A 62 5.02 31.10 -6.27
C ALA A 62 5.56 31.97 -5.13
N ASP A 63 4.86 31.98 -3.99
CA ASP A 63 5.18 32.76 -2.80
C ASP A 63 5.96 31.95 -1.75
N LEU A 64 6.69 30.91 -2.17
CA LEU A 64 7.53 30.10 -1.30
C LEU A 64 8.57 30.94 -0.54
N ASN A 65 8.73 30.62 0.74
CA ASN A 65 9.81 31.05 1.64
C ASN A 65 10.06 32.57 1.62
N LEU A 66 9.03 33.36 1.93
CA LEU A 66 9.09 34.81 1.87
C LEU A 66 10.06 35.41 2.89
N ASP A 67 10.90 36.35 2.42
CA ASP A 67 11.70 37.24 3.28
C ASP A 67 10.85 38.33 3.96
N GLU A 68 11.48 39.25 4.70
CA GLU A 68 10.80 40.33 5.43
C GLU A 68 10.11 41.32 4.47
N GLU A 69 10.63 41.45 3.25
CA GLU A 69 10.10 42.28 2.19
C GLU A 69 9.01 41.59 1.35
N GLY A 70 8.79 40.29 1.55
CA GLY A 70 7.80 39.49 0.85
C GLY A 70 8.27 38.93 -0.49
N ASN A 71 9.58 38.88 -0.74
CA ASN A 71 10.13 38.24 -1.94
C ASN A 71 10.20 36.72 -1.77
N PRO A 72 9.80 35.93 -2.78
CA PRO A 72 9.92 34.48 -2.72
C PRO A 72 11.38 34.03 -2.87
N LEU A 73 11.75 33.01 -2.10
CA LEU A 73 13.08 32.43 -2.10
C LEU A 73 13.01 30.91 -2.23
N PRO A 74 14.06 30.26 -2.76
CA PRO A 74 14.23 28.83 -2.58
C PRO A 74 14.35 28.47 -1.09
N THR A 75 13.99 27.24 -0.74
CA THR A 75 14.23 26.67 0.60
C THR A 75 14.94 25.32 0.48
N VAL A 76 15.48 24.84 1.59
CA VAL A 76 15.96 23.47 1.73
C VAL A 76 14.91 22.69 2.50
N VAL A 77 14.54 21.51 1.98
CA VAL A 77 13.79 20.50 2.71
C VAL A 77 14.76 19.41 3.15
N ARG A 78 14.93 19.26 4.45
CA ARG A 78 15.64 18.11 5.05
C ARG A 78 14.64 17.02 5.37
N VAL A 79 14.92 15.80 4.92
CA VAL A 79 14.06 14.64 5.17
C VAL A 79 14.82 13.68 6.07
N TYR A 80 14.38 13.58 7.32
CA TYR A 80 14.95 12.67 8.31
C TYR A 80 14.18 11.37 8.36
N GLN A 81 14.90 10.25 8.45
CA GLN A 81 14.36 8.93 8.72
C GLN A 81 14.57 8.59 10.19
N LEU A 82 13.50 8.21 10.88
CA LEU A 82 13.50 8.03 12.34
C LEU A 82 12.95 6.65 12.73
N ASN A 83 13.50 6.06 13.80
CA ASN A 83 13.05 4.77 14.34
C ASN A 83 11.89 4.89 15.37
N GLY A 84 11.55 6.13 15.76
CA GLY A 84 10.57 6.49 16.78
C GLY A 84 10.03 7.92 16.61
N ASP A 85 9.11 8.32 17.50
CA ASP A 85 8.38 9.59 17.44
C ASP A 85 8.56 10.48 18.69
N LEU A 86 9.37 10.08 19.68
CA LEU A 86 9.50 10.80 20.94
C LEU A 86 10.10 12.20 20.73
N ALA A 87 11.16 12.33 19.93
CA ALA A 87 11.79 13.61 19.61
C ALA A 87 10.83 14.54 18.85
N ILE A 88 9.97 13.96 18.01
CA ILE A 88 8.98 14.69 17.20
C ILE A 88 7.97 15.45 18.07
N ARG A 89 7.69 14.96 19.29
CA ARG A 89 6.66 15.52 20.19
C ARG A 89 7.01 16.90 20.74
N SER A 90 8.27 17.29 20.68
CA SER A 90 8.76 18.57 21.19
C SER A 90 9.92 19.10 20.36
N LEU A 91 9.73 19.18 19.03
CA LEU A 91 10.74 19.74 18.15
C LEU A 91 10.86 21.25 18.33
N ASP A 92 12.09 21.74 18.42
CA ASP A 92 12.45 23.14 18.25
C ASP A 92 13.09 23.36 16.88
N PHE A 93 12.70 24.44 16.21
CA PHE A 93 13.21 24.76 14.87
C PHE A 93 14.72 24.98 14.87
N THR A 94 15.22 25.74 15.85
CA THR A 94 16.63 26.15 15.90
C THR A 94 17.50 24.96 16.25
N GLU A 95 17.10 24.15 17.23
CA GLU A 95 17.82 22.93 17.58
C GLU A 95 17.91 21.97 16.39
N LEU A 96 16.79 21.72 15.68
CA LEU A 96 16.80 20.84 14.52
C LEU A 96 17.59 21.42 13.33
N TRP A 97 17.62 22.73 13.18
CA TRP A 97 18.38 23.42 12.14
C TRP A 97 19.89 23.35 12.38
N GLU A 98 20.31 23.64 13.61
CA GLU A 98 21.72 23.77 13.99
C GLU A 98 22.39 22.41 14.29
N ASP A 99 21.69 21.50 14.99
CA ASP A 99 22.23 20.21 15.43
C ASP A 99 21.12 19.14 15.49
N HIS A 100 20.72 18.65 14.32
CA HIS A 100 19.67 17.64 14.20
C HIS A 100 19.99 16.32 14.90
N GLU A 101 21.27 15.91 14.96
CA GLU A 101 21.66 14.66 15.64
C GLU A 101 21.35 14.74 17.13
N THR A 102 21.68 15.88 17.76
CA THR A 102 21.32 16.13 19.16
C THR A 102 19.82 16.29 19.34
N ALA A 103 19.14 17.02 18.47
CA ALA A 103 17.69 17.29 18.56
C ALA A 103 16.84 16.03 18.41
N LEU A 104 17.25 15.10 17.53
CA LEU A 104 16.54 13.86 17.23
C LEU A 104 17.03 12.68 18.08
N GLY A 105 18.25 12.76 18.63
CA GLY A 105 18.83 11.79 19.54
C GLY A 105 18.86 10.36 18.98
N ASP A 106 18.57 9.40 19.86
CA ASP A 106 18.62 7.96 19.53
C ASP A 106 17.58 7.51 18.48
N GLU A 107 16.62 8.38 18.13
CA GLU A 107 15.62 8.08 17.10
C GLU A 107 16.11 8.38 15.69
N TYR A 108 17.17 9.17 15.53
CA TYR A 108 17.78 9.51 14.25
C TYR A 108 18.41 8.30 13.56
N ILE A 109 18.12 8.10 12.26
CA ILE A 109 18.77 7.07 11.42
C ILE A 109 19.61 7.72 10.32
N SER A 110 19.00 8.58 9.51
CA SER A 110 19.64 9.22 8.36
C SER A 110 18.86 10.43 7.87
N ASP A 111 19.50 11.28 7.06
CA ASP A 111 18.87 12.42 6.43
C ASP A 111 19.21 12.54 4.93
N LYS A 112 18.40 13.32 4.21
CA LYS A 112 18.69 13.82 2.86
C LYS A 112 18.19 15.26 2.74
N GLU A 113 18.91 16.09 1.98
CA GLU A 113 18.54 17.48 1.71
C GLU A 113 18.13 17.68 0.25
N PHE A 114 17.10 18.50 0.03
CA PHE A 114 16.60 18.87 -1.29
C PHE A 114 16.38 20.38 -1.37
N GLN A 115 16.88 21.02 -2.43
CA GLN A 115 16.62 22.43 -2.71
C GLN A 115 15.31 22.55 -3.48
N ILE A 116 14.32 23.22 -2.90
CA ILE A 116 13.01 23.45 -3.51
C ILE A 116 12.92 24.91 -3.97
N TYR A 117 12.47 25.11 -5.21
CA TYR A 117 12.33 26.44 -5.82
C TYR A 117 10.85 26.88 -5.82
N PRO A 118 10.57 28.20 -5.82
CA PRO A 118 9.20 28.68 -6.06
C PRO A 118 8.66 28.17 -7.40
N ASP A 119 7.35 27.94 -7.47
CA ASP A 119 6.65 27.40 -8.66
C ASP A 119 7.22 26.08 -9.20
N SER A 120 7.67 25.19 -8.31
CA SER A 120 8.16 23.85 -8.69
C SER A 120 7.26 22.71 -8.23
N THR A 121 7.29 21.61 -8.97
CA THR A 121 6.74 20.31 -8.55
C THR A 121 7.82 19.26 -8.74
N GLU A 122 8.04 18.44 -7.72
CA GLU A 122 9.09 17.44 -7.68
C GLU A 122 8.56 16.11 -7.12
N LEU A 123 9.03 15.00 -7.69
CA LEU A 123 8.84 13.66 -7.14
C LEU A 123 10.20 13.13 -6.69
N ILE A 124 10.34 12.91 -5.39
CA ILE A 124 11.52 12.29 -4.80
C ILE A 124 11.18 10.87 -4.35
N LYS A 125 12.01 9.92 -4.77
CA LYS A 125 11.92 8.53 -4.30
C LYS A 125 12.87 8.31 -3.14
N LEU A 126 12.31 8.11 -1.95
CA LEU A 126 13.06 7.87 -0.73
C LEU A 126 13.13 6.37 -0.44
N THR A 127 14.31 5.79 -0.48
CA THR A 127 14.54 4.41 0.01
C THR A 127 14.60 4.41 1.54
N PRO A 128 13.69 3.71 2.25
CA PRO A 128 13.75 3.61 3.70
C PRO A 128 14.97 2.81 4.17
N GLU A 129 15.68 3.34 5.16
CA GLU A 129 16.70 2.58 5.88
C GLU A 129 16.07 1.49 6.77
N ASN A 130 16.90 0.55 7.25
CA ASN A 130 16.42 -0.49 8.15
C ASN A 130 15.88 0.12 9.47
N GLY A 131 14.68 -0.29 9.87
CA GLY A 131 14.09 0.09 11.15
C GLY A 131 13.40 1.46 11.17
N VAL A 132 13.30 2.13 10.02
CA VAL A 132 12.57 3.39 9.88
C VAL A 132 11.09 3.18 10.14
N LYS A 133 10.53 4.03 11.00
CA LYS A 133 9.09 4.09 11.32
C LYS A 133 8.47 5.44 11.00
N TYR A 134 9.27 6.50 10.95
CA TYR A 134 8.79 7.85 10.66
C TYR A 134 9.70 8.55 9.67
N ILE A 135 9.10 9.34 8.79
CA ILE A 135 9.76 10.33 7.96
C ILE A 135 9.37 11.71 8.49
N LEU A 136 10.37 12.53 8.79
CA LEU A 136 10.19 13.93 9.20
C LEU A 136 10.72 14.82 8.07
N ALA A 137 9.81 15.49 7.37
CA ALA A 137 10.16 16.52 6.38
C ALA A 137 10.22 17.88 7.08
N PHE A 138 11.38 18.52 7.04
CA PHE A 138 11.69 19.78 7.69
C PHE A 138 12.01 20.86 6.65
N GLY A 139 11.21 21.93 6.61
CA GLY A 139 11.43 23.08 5.74
C GLY A 139 12.22 24.17 6.46
N VAL A 140 13.35 24.55 5.86
CA VAL A 140 14.24 25.59 6.39
C VAL A 140 13.76 26.95 5.90
N PHE A 141 12.74 27.49 6.56
CA PHE A 141 12.15 28.77 6.19
C PHE A 141 12.86 29.97 6.82
N GLN A 142 12.75 31.13 6.18
CA GLN A 142 13.26 32.41 6.69
C GLN A 142 12.51 32.84 7.96
N GLN A 143 11.19 32.64 7.99
CA GLN A 143 10.33 33.06 9.08
C GLN A 143 9.35 31.94 9.47
N PRO A 144 9.83 30.85 10.09
CA PRO A 144 8.98 29.75 10.52
C PRO A 144 7.98 30.22 11.59
N VAL A 145 6.73 29.74 11.52
CA VAL A 145 5.68 30.12 12.47
C VAL A 145 5.09 28.88 13.14
N GLY A 146 5.04 28.88 14.47
CA GLY A 146 4.46 27.77 15.23
C GLY A 146 5.12 26.44 14.86
N ASN A 147 4.31 25.44 14.50
CA ASN A 147 4.76 24.10 14.11
C ASN A 147 4.46 23.78 12.64
N THR A 148 4.35 24.79 11.78
CA THR A 148 3.99 24.59 10.36
C THR A 148 5.20 24.32 9.46
N TRP A 149 6.42 24.40 10.01
CA TRP A 149 7.68 24.25 9.28
C TRP A 149 8.11 22.78 9.08
N TYR A 150 7.36 21.81 9.59
CA TYR A 150 7.62 20.38 9.38
C TYR A 150 6.35 19.56 9.16
N ARG A 151 6.50 18.38 8.55
CA ARG A 151 5.46 17.34 8.47
C ARG A 151 6.05 15.97 8.79
N VAL A 152 5.22 15.14 9.41
CA VAL A 152 5.58 13.79 9.84
C VAL A 152 4.74 12.79 9.07
N TYR A 153 5.37 11.73 8.61
CA TYR A 153 4.74 10.60 7.96
C TYR A 153 5.12 9.32 8.68
N GLU A 154 4.12 8.60 9.18
CA GLU A 154 4.31 7.26 9.73
C GLU A 154 4.43 6.26 8.59
N VAL A 155 5.56 5.56 8.55
CA VAL A 155 5.84 4.55 7.54
C VAL A 155 4.91 3.36 7.77
N PRO A 156 4.12 2.95 6.76
CA PRO A 156 3.09 1.95 6.95
C PRO A 156 3.64 0.56 7.30
N ASP A 157 3.16 0.00 8.42
CA ASP A 157 3.47 -1.36 8.89
C ASP A 157 2.50 -2.43 8.36
N THR A 158 1.46 -2.01 7.61
CA THR A 158 0.41 -2.89 7.08
C THR A 158 0.63 -3.31 5.62
N TYR A 159 1.64 -2.79 4.92
CA TYR A 159 1.82 -2.98 3.47
C TYR A 159 1.75 -4.46 3.07
N GLY A 160 2.58 -5.32 3.67
CA GLY A 160 2.58 -6.75 3.35
C GLY A 160 1.29 -7.48 3.72
N LYS A 161 0.55 -7.00 4.73
CA LYS A 161 -0.76 -7.57 5.08
C LYS A 161 -1.82 -7.21 4.05
N GLN A 162 -1.80 -5.98 3.52
CA GLN A 162 -2.67 -5.55 2.43
C GLN A 162 -2.38 -6.33 1.15
N ALA A 163 -1.09 -6.51 0.82
CA ALA A 163 -0.67 -7.36 -0.30
C ALA A 163 -1.23 -8.79 -0.20
N CYS A 164 -1.22 -9.37 1.02
CA CYS A 164 -1.86 -10.66 1.24
C CYS A 164 -3.39 -10.66 1.17
N GLU A 165 -4.06 -9.58 1.59
CA GLU A 165 -5.52 -9.45 1.43
C GLU A 165 -5.89 -9.39 -0.06
N LEU A 166 -5.20 -8.56 -0.86
CA LEU A 166 -5.38 -8.49 -2.32
C LEU A 166 -5.20 -9.87 -2.96
N LYS A 167 -4.10 -10.56 -2.63
CA LYS A 167 -3.85 -11.91 -3.15
C LYS A 167 -4.96 -12.89 -2.77
N SER A 168 -5.53 -12.77 -1.57
CA SER A 168 -6.63 -13.64 -1.12
C SER A 168 -7.96 -13.36 -1.80
N ASP A 169 -8.12 -12.14 -2.32
CA ASP A 169 -9.28 -11.69 -3.08
C ASP A 169 -9.08 -11.86 -4.60
N ASP A 170 -8.07 -12.64 -5.01
CA ASP A 170 -7.66 -12.86 -6.42
C ASP A 170 -7.23 -11.57 -7.16
N GLU A 171 -6.80 -10.55 -6.41
CA GLU A 171 -6.24 -9.29 -6.91
C GLU A 171 -4.71 -9.31 -6.91
N ASP A 172 -4.10 -8.47 -7.76
CA ASP A 172 -2.64 -8.38 -7.90
C ASP A 172 -2.04 -7.50 -6.77
N PRO A 173 -1.14 -8.03 -5.92
CA PRO A 173 -0.47 -7.22 -4.90
C PRO A 173 0.35 -6.05 -5.44
N GLU A 174 0.83 -6.10 -6.69
CA GLU A 174 1.56 -4.98 -7.30
C GLU A 174 0.67 -3.75 -7.51
N SER A 175 -0.65 -3.93 -7.56
CA SER A 175 -1.62 -2.83 -7.65
C SER A 175 -1.65 -1.94 -6.41
N LEU A 176 -1.05 -2.38 -5.30
CA LEU A 176 -0.95 -1.62 -4.07
C LEU A 176 -0.13 -0.33 -4.22
N GLY A 177 0.76 -0.26 -5.22
CA GLY A 177 1.60 0.92 -5.46
C GLY A 177 2.62 1.17 -4.35
N GLU A 178 3.03 2.43 -4.22
CA GLU A 178 4.04 2.86 -3.25
C GLU A 178 3.44 3.78 -2.18
N PRO A 179 3.92 3.71 -0.93
CA PRO A 179 3.53 4.69 0.08
C PRO A 179 3.90 6.10 -0.37
N CYS A 180 2.96 7.04 -0.24
CA CYS A 180 3.16 8.44 -0.62
C CYS A 180 3.08 9.38 0.58
N MET A 181 3.92 10.41 0.54
CA MET A 181 3.85 11.60 1.39
C MET A 181 3.72 12.83 0.50
N TYR A 182 2.78 13.71 0.81
CA TYR A 182 2.53 14.95 0.07
C TYR A 182 3.06 16.14 0.87
N LEU A 183 3.83 17.00 0.23
CA LEU A 183 4.40 18.20 0.83
C LEU A 183 4.02 19.40 -0.03
N TYR A 184 3.11 20.24 0.48
CA TYR A 184 2.82 21.53 -0.14
C TYR A 184 3.58 22.63 0.60
N LEU A 185 4.46 23.35 -0.09
CA LEU A 185 5.19 24.46 0.46
C LEU A 185 4.61 25.76 -0.06
N GLU A 186 4.13 26.59 0.85
CA GLU A 186 3.53 27.89 0.54
C GLU A 186 3.99 28.87 1.61
N ARG A 187 4.40 30.09 1.24
CA ARG A 187 4.97 31.05 2.19
C ARG A 187 6.05 30.37 3.05
N ASN A 188 6.01 30.55 4.36
CA ASN A 188 7.01 30.02 5.30
C ASN A 188 6.53 28.75 6.04
N GLN A 189 5.83 27.86 5.32
CA GLN A 189 5.24 26.65 5.90
C GLN A 189 5.21 25.47 4.92
N ILE A 190 5.14 24.26 5.48
CA ILE A 190 4.80 23.02 4.80
C ILE A 190 3.37 22.62 5.22
N ASP A 191 2.59 22.04 4.31
CA ASP A 191 1.37 21.29 4.59
C ASP A 191 1.35 19.89 3.94
N GLY A 192 0.40 19.05 4.34
CA GLY A 192 0.23 17.68 3.84
C GLY A 192 0.65 16.62 4.84
N GLY A 193 1.42 15.63 4.38
CA GLY A 193 1.74 14.39 5.09
C GLY A 193 1.11 13.20 4.36
N LYS A 194 0.32 12.40 5.07
CA LYS A 194 -0.33 11.20 4.48
C LYS A 194 -1.38 11.51 3.41
N ASN A 195 -2.04 12.67 3.51
CA ASN A 195 -3.11 13.06 2.61
C ASN A 195 -2.70 14.28 1.78
N VAL A 196 -3.25 14.39 0.58
CA VAL A 196 -3.14 15.57 -0.28
C VAL A 196 -3.68 16.79 0.48
N PRO A 197 -2.88 17.84 0.73
CA PRO A 197 -3.34 19.06 1.38
C PRO A 197 -4.13 19.96 0.40
N PRO A 198 -4.94 20.92 0.89
CA PRO A 198 -5.56 21.93 0.06
C PRO A 198 -4.53 22.71 -0.78
N GLY A 199 -4.85 22.99 -2.04
CA GLY A 199 -3.95 23.74 -2.95
C GLY A 199 -2.93 22.89 -3.70
N PHE A 200 -2.79 21.62 -3.33
CA PHE A 200 -1.95 20.65 -4.04
C PHE A 200 -2.65 20.18 -5.34
N ASP A 201 -1.94 20.18 -6.46
CA ASP A 201 -2.40 19.63 -7.75
C ASP A 201 -2.15 18.12 -7.78
N ASP A 202 -3.20 17.36 -7.47
CA ASP A 202 -3.17 15.90 -7.47
C ASP A 202 -3.61 15.26 -8.79
N ALA A 203 -4.03 16.05 -9.78
CA ALA A 203 -4.58 15.55 -11.03
C ALA A 203 -3.52 14.89 -11.92
N ASN A 204 -2.25 15.28 -11.77
CA ASN A 204 -1.14 14.85 -12.61
C ASN A 204 0.01 14.18 -11.82
N LEU A 205 -0.30 13.58 -10.67
CA LEU A 205 0.70 12.89 -9.86
C LEU A 205 1.32 11.71 -10.63
N GLU A 206 2.65 11.68 -10.65
CA GLU A 206 3.40 10.56 -11.22
C GLU A 206 3.41 9.36 -10.26
N GLY A 207 2.93 8.20 -10.72
CA GLY A 207 2.94 6.95 -9.95
C GLY A 207 1.61 6.63 -9.26
N VAL A 208 1.57 5.50 -8.56
CA VAL A 208 0.37 4.99 -7.87
C VAL A 208 0.64 5.00 -6.37
N CYS A 209 -0.14 5.80 -5.64
CA CYS A 209 -0.02 5.92 -4.20
C CYS A 209 -0.84 4.86 -3.46
N THR A 210 -0.22 4.18 -2.51
CA THR A 210 -0.89 3.14 -1.71
C THR A 210 -2.00 3.74 -0.86
N PRO A 211 -3.27 3.35 -1.06
CA PRO A 211 -4.33 3.68 -0.12
C PRO A 211 -4.08 2.90 1.17
N LEU A 212 -3.55 3.56 2.19
CA LEU A 212 -3.26 2.90 3.47
C LEU A 212 -4.55 2.66 4.28
N TYR A 213 -5.03 1.41 4.29
CA TYR A 213 -6.16 0.95 5.12
C TYR A 213 -5.74 -0.12 6.13
N SER A 214 -6.48 -0.25 7.22
CA SER A 214 -6.31 -1.39 8.13
C SER A 214 -6.94 -2.64 7.49
N PRO A 215 -6.15 -3.71 7.20
CA PRO A 215 -6.69 -4.93 6.62
C PRO A 215 -7.82 -5.53 7.45
N LYS A 216 -8.78 -6.21 6.82
CA LYS A 216 -9.76 -7.00 7.58
C LYS A 216 -8.97 -8.08 8.33
N LYS A 217 -9.16 -8.15 9.66
CA LYS A 217 -8.40 -9.02 10.59
C LYS A 217 -7.80 -10.23 9.88
N ALA A 218 -6.47 -10.25 9.74
CA ALA A 218 -5.74 -11.42 9.33
C ALA A 218 -6.24 -12.60 10.17
N ALA A 219 -6.63 -13.69 9.52
CA ALA A 219 -6.98 -14.92 10.21
C ALA A 219 -5.85 -15.23 11.19
N GLU A 220 -6.14 -15.09 12.48
CA GLU A 220 -5.21 -15.39 13.55
C GLU A 220 -4.68 -16.80 13.30
N ASP A 221 -3.37 -16.92 13.19
CA ASP A 221 -2.67 -18.19 13.26
C ASP A 221 -3.09 -18.86 14.58
N ASP A 222 -3.94 -19.88 14.45
CA ASP A 222 -4.58 -20.60 15.53
C ASP A 222 -3.52 -21.51 16.19
N GLY A 223 -2.58 -20.87 16.88
CA GLY A 223 -1.55 -21.48 17.72
C GLY A 223 -2.20 -22.16 18.93
N GLY A 224 -2.72 -23.36 18.69
CA GLY A 224 -3.49 -24.14 19.64
C GLY A 224 -2.80 -24.31 21.01
N LYS A 225 -3.28 -23.58 22.02
CA LYS A 225 -3.16 -23.98 23.43
C LYS A 225 -4.48 -24.61 23.90
N LYS A 226 -4.64 -25.91 23.63
CA LYS A 226 -5.62 -26.75 24.34
C LYS A 226 -5.27 -26.78 25.84
N LYS A 227 -5.91 -25.91 26.64
CA LYS A 227 -5.95 -26.04 28.10
C LYS A 227 -6.73 -27.32 28.47
N LYS A 228 -6.01 -28.40 28.80
CA LYS A 228 -6.58 -29.58 29.47
C LYS A 228 -7.12 -29.15 30.85
N LYS A 229 -8.45 -29.07 30.98
CA LYS A 229 -9.17 -28.94 32.26
C LYS A 229 -9.08 -30.29 32.99
N LYS A 230 -8.16 -30.42 33.96
CA LYS A 230 -8.10 -31.58 34.85
C LYS A 230 -9.12 -31.37 35.98
N LYS A 231 -10.26 -32.03 35.86
CA LYS A 231 -11.28 -32.18 36.91
C LYS A 231 -10.60 -32.93 38.08
N LYS A 232 -10.58 -32.33 39.27
CA LYS A 232 -10.07 -32.97 40.48
C LYS A 232 -11.28 -33.32 41.33
N ASP A 233 -11.62 -34.59 41.34
CA ASP A 233 -12.55 -35.15 42.33
C ASP A 233 -11.89 -35.07 43.71
N LYS A 234 -12.56 -34.42 44.65
CA LYS A 234 -12.60 -34.82 46.06
C LYS A 234 -13.79 -34.18 46.75
#